data_AF-A0A398CY11-F1
#
_entry.id   AF-A0A398CY11-F1
#
_cell.length_a   1.000
_cell.length_b   1.000
_cell.length_c   1.000
_cell.angle_alpha   90.00
_cell.angle_beta   90.00
_cell.angle_gamma   90.00
#
_symmetry.space_group_name_H-M   'P 1'
#
loop_
_entity.id
_entity.type
_entity.pdbx_description
1 polymer ?
#
loop_
_entity_poly.entity_id
_entity_poly.type
_entity_poly.pdbx_seq_one_letter_code
_entity_poly.pdbx_strand_id
1 'polypeptide(L)' 'MYAADYTSRHYHSDGIYQIPYRSLYSFNVNNLLFAGRNISATHIAFGSSRVMGTCASVGQAGRYRCCALCGEQGYPAGDL' A
#
# COMPACT_ATOMS: atom_id res chain seq x y z
N MET A 1 -27.82 -8.31 -22.70
CA MET A 1 -27.38 -7.08 -22.02
C MET A 1 -25.95 -6.80 -22.46
N TYR A 2 -25.76 -5.99 -23.51
CA TYR A 2 -24.44 -5.54 -23.93
C TYR A 2 -24.14 -4.20 -23.26
N ALA A 3 -22.89 -3.98 -22.83
CA ALA A 3 -22.45 -2.71 -22.28
C ALA A 3 -22.59 -1.61 -23.35
N ALA A 4 -23.11 -0.45 -22.95
CA ALA A 4 -23.34 0.70 -23.85
C ALA A 4 -22.04 1.37 -24.34
N ASP A 5 -20.91 1.06 -23.69
CA ASP A 5 -19.60 1.58 -24.03
C ASP A 5 -18.77 0.55 -24.84
N TYR A 6 -17.91 1.06 -25.72
CA TYR A 6 -16.96 0.25 -26.48
C TYR A 6 -16.04 -0.55 -25.54
N THR A 7 -15.70 -1.76 -26.00
CA THR A 7 -14.84 -2.75 -25.32
C THR A 7 -13.55 -2.17 -24.72
N SER A 8 -13.14 -2.73 -23.57
CA SER A 8 -11.81 -2.61 -22.93
C SER A 8 -11.27 -1.18 -22.75
N ARG A 9 -11.74 -0.46 -21.72
CA ARG A 9 -11.11 0.80 -21.28
C ARG A 9 -9.80 0.53 -20.53
N HIS A 10 -8.67 0.74 -21.21
CA HIS A 10 -7.35 0.68 -20.60
C HIS A 10 -7.02 2.01 -19.93
N TYR A 11 -6.97 2.02 -18.60
CA TYR A 11 -6.51 3.18 -17.84
C TYR A 11 -4.98 3.18 -17.78
N HIS A 12 -4.36 4.26 -18.26
CA HIS A 12 -2.92 4.48 -18.16
C HIS A 12 -2.67 5.57 -17.12
N SER A 13 -1.65 5.39 -16.29
CA SER A 13 -1.17 6.45 -15.42
C SER A 13 -0.32 7.42 -16.24
N ASP A 14 -0.46 8.73 -15.97
CA ASP A 14 0.45 9.74 -16.53
C ASP A 14 1.83 9.60 -15.89
N GLY A 15 2.65 8.73 -16.47
CA GLY A 15 4.02 8.46 -16.03
C GLY A 15 4.14 7.52 -14.81
N ILE A 16 5.28 7.64 -14.12
CA ILE A 16 5.63 6.82 -12.96
C ILE A 16 4.95 7.41 -11.73
N TYR A 17 4.09 6.63 -11.08
CA TYR A 17 3.47 6.99 -9.81
C TYR A 17 4.18 6.29 -8.65
N GLN A 18 4.25 6.99 -7.52
CA GLN A 18 4.75 6.44 -6.26
C GLN A 18 3.58 5.89 -5.44
N ILE A 19 3.85 4.85 -4.65
CA ILE A 19 2.86 4.37 -3.68
C ILE A 19 2.92 5.28 -2.45
N PRO A 20 1.84 6.01 -2.12
CA PRO A 20 1.84 6.90 -0.98
C PRO A 20 1.85 6.09 0.32
N TYR A 21 2.60 6.57 1.32
CA TYR A 21 2.68 5.94 2.63
C TYR A 21 1.30 5.76 3.30
N ARG A 22 0.36 6.69 3.04
CA ARG A 22 -1.01 6.62 3.57
C ARG A 22 -1.75 5.33 3.19
N SER A 23 -1.41 4.72 2.05
CA SER A 23 -2.00 3.45 1.63
C SER A 23 -1.62 2.26 2.53
N LEU A 24 -0.56 2.41 3.33
CA LEU A 24 -0.04 1.39 4.24
C LEU A 24 -0.63 1.49 5.65
N TYR A 25 -1.27 2.61 6.01
CA TYR A 25 -1.74 2.86 7.37
C TYR A 25 -3.15 2.29 7.60
N SER A 26 -3.36 1.64 8.76
CA SER A 26 -4.68 1.20 9.21
C SER A 26 -5.45 2.35 9.87
N PHE A 27 -6.70 2.58 9.47
CA PHE A 27 -7.54 3.61 10.08
C PHE A 27 -8.06 3.20 11.47
N ASN A 28 -8.29 1.91 11.72
CA ASN A 28 -8.96 1.42 12.94
C ASN A 28 -7.99 0.97 14.03
N VAL A 29 -6.82 0.45 13.65
CA VAL A 29 -5.88 -0.15 14.60
C VAL A 29 -4.62 0.70 14.65
N ASN A 30 -4.45 1.40 15.77
CA ASN A 30 -3.23 2.12 16.07
C ASN A 30 -2.09 1.11 16.24
N ASN A 31 -0.95 1.36 15.62
CA ASN A 31 0.20 0.43 15.53
C ASN A 31 0.08 -0.72 14.50
N LEU A 32 -0.91 -0.70 13.60
CA LEU A 32 -0.98 -1.65 12.49
C LEU A 32 -0.63 -0.98 11.15
N LEU A 33 0.35 -1.55 10.45
CA LEU A 33 0.74 -1.16 9.10
C LEU A 33 0.65 -2.36 8.15
N PHE A 34 0.20 -2.09 6.93
CA PHE A 34 0.06 -3.06 5.85
C PHE A 34 1.24 -2.96 4.88
N ALA A 35 1.54 -4.05 4.17
CA ALA A 35 2.63 -4.12 3.22
C ALA A 35 2.31 -5.07 2.07
N GLY A 36 2.60 -4.62 0.84
CA GLY A 36 2.39 -5.41 -0.36
C GLY A 36 0.93 -5.39 -0.84
N ARG A 37 0.30 -6.56 -0.92
CA ARG A 37 -1.01 -6.74 -1.60
C ARG A 37 -2.22 -6.33 -0.76
N ASN A 38 -2.07 -6.17 0.54
CA ASN A 38 -3.14 -5.85 1.48
C ASN A 38 -3.29 -4.33 1.74
N ILE A 39 -2.69 -3.49 0.88
CA ILE A 39 -2.65 -2.04 1.03
C ILE A 39 -3.81 -1.41 0.26
N SER A 40 -4.25 -0.22 0.70
CA SER A 40 -5.34 0.51 0.02
C SER A 40 -4.84 1.07 -1.32
N ALA A 41 -5.30 0.48 -2.43
CA ALA A 41 -4.88 0.83 -3.78
C ALA A 41 -6.06 0.88 -4.76
N THR A 42 -5.94 1.72 -5.79
CA THR A 42 -6.88 1.74 -6.91
C THR A 42 -6.66 0.52 -7.81
N HIS A 43 -7.63 0.21 -8.67
CA HIS A 43 -7.53 -0.90 -9.64
C HIS A 43 -6.25 -0.84 -10.48
N ILE A 44 -5.82 0.37 -10.87
CA ILE A 44 -4.59 0.60 -11.65
C ILE A 44 -3.36 0.34 -10.76
N ALA A 45 -3.35 0.90 -9.55
CA ALA A 45 -2.23 0.79 -8.63
C ALA A 45 -2.01 -0.64 -8.09
N PHE A 46 -3.08 -1.44 -8.01
CA PHE A 46 -3.03 -2.84 -7.53
C PHE A 46 -2.14 -3.74 -8.39
N GLY A 47 -2.01 -3.43 -9.69
CA GLY A 47 -1.09 -4.13 -10.59
C GLY A 47 0.38 -3.94 -10.19
N SER A 48 0.75 -2.74 -9.71
CA SER A 48 2.12 -2.38 -9.36
C SER A 48 2.50 -2.70 -7.92
N SER A 49 1.56 -2.62 -6.98
CA SER A 49 1.80 -2.95 -5.57
C SER A 49 2.15 -4.43 -5.33
N ARG A 50 1.78 -5.31 -6.25
CA ARG A 50 2.08 -6.75 -6.21
C ARG A 50 3.39 -7.15 -6.91
N VAL A 51 4.08 -6.20 -7.58
CA VAL A 51 5.40 -6.46 -8.17
C VAL A 51 6.42 -6.57 -7.04
N MET A 52 7.30 -7.58 -7.09
CA MET A 52 8.18 -7.93 -5.97
C MET A 52 9.09 -6.76 -5.54
N GLY A 53 9.66 -6.02 -6.50
CA GLY A 53 10.49 -4.84 -6.19
C GLY A 53 9.72 -3.77 -5.43
N THR A 54 8.56 -3.38 -5.93
CA THR A 54 7.68 -2.41 -5.26
C THR A 54 7.25 -2.90 -3.88
N CYS A 55 6.83 -4.16 -3.77
CA CYS A 55 6.41 -4.79 -2.51
C CYS A 55 7.53 -4.79 -1.46
N ALA A 56 8.76 -5.08 -1.87
CA ALA A 56 9.92 -5.01 -0.98
C ALA A 56 10.14 -3.56 -0.50
N SER A 57 10.07 -2.58 -1.40
CA SER A 57 10.23 -1.16 -1.06
C SER A 57 9.14 -0.65 -0.10
N VAL A 58 7.86 -0.97 -0.33
CA VAL A 58 6.79 -0.56 0.60
C VAL A 58 6.88 -1.31 1.93
N GLY A 59 7.28 -2.58 1.95
CA GLY A 59 7.50 -3.33 3.19
C GLY A 59 8.62 -2.72 4.03
N GLN A 60 9.72 -2.30 3.40
CA GLN A 60 10.81 -1.61 4.07
C GLN A 60 10.37 -0.24 4.62
N ALA A 61 9.63 0.55 3.84
CA ALA A 61 9.08 1.82 4.30
C ALA A 61 8.11 1.66 5.49
N GLY A 62 7.22 0.65 5.44
CA GLY A 62 6.31 0.31 6.53
C GLY A 62 7.06 -0.11 7.80
N ARG A 63 8.09 -0.96 7.69
CA ARG A 63 8.95 -1.36 8.81
C ARG A 63 9.63 -0.16 9.47
N TYR A 64 10.20 0.75 8.69
CA TYR A 64 10.86 1.94 9.27
C TYR A 64 9.89 2.79 10.08
N ARG A 65 8.67 3.01 9.58
CA ARG A 65 7.69 3.79 10.32
C ARG A 65 7.16 3.06 11.56
N CYS A 66 6.96 1.73 11.48
CA CYS A 66 6.59 0.94 12.66
C CYS A 66 7.62 1.12 13.78
N CYS A 67 8.91 0.99 13.46
CA CYS A 67 10.00 1.17 14.42
C CYS A 67 10.02 2.57 15.03
N ALA A 68 9.81 3.61 14.22
CA ALA A 68 9.72 4.99 14.71
C ALA A 68 8.53 5.20 15.67
N LEU A 69 7.36 4.64 15.34
CA LEU A 69 6.17 4.71 16.20
C LEU A 69 6.36 3.97 17.53
N CYS A 70 7.06 2.83 17.55
CA CYS A 70 7.43 2.14 18.79
C CYS A 70 8.30 3.02 19.69
N GLY A 71 9.26 3.77 19.11
CA GLY A 71 10.12 4.69 19.87
C GLY A 71 9.38 5.90 20.43
N GLU A 72 8.39 6.41 19.71
CA GLU A 72 7.58 7.57 20.14
C GLU A 72 6.49 7.18 21.16
N GLN A 73 5.86 6.01 20.99
CA GLN A 73 4.67 5.61 21.77
C GLN A 73 4.95 4.50 22.80
N GLY A 74 6.18 3.99 22.90
CA GLY A 74 6.59 3.00 23.91
C GLY A 74 6.01 1.59 23.71
N TYR A 75 5.50 1.26 22.52
CA TYR A 75 4.95 -0.06 22.23
C TYR A 75 6.07 -1.09 21.98
N PRO A 76 6.04 -2.27 22.64
CA PRO A 76 7.07 -3.30 22.46
C PRO A 76 7.02 -3.87 21.03
N ALA A 77 8.16 -3.88 20.35
CA ALA A 77 8.30 -4.35 18.97
C ALA A 77 8.14 -5.88 18.79
N GLY A 78 7.79 -6.60 19.86
CA GLY A 78 7.85 -8.07 19.93
C GLY A 78 6.57 -8.77 20.41
N ASP A 79 5.45 -8.07 20.55
CA ASP A 79 4.15 -8.69 20.92
C ASP A 79 3.19 -8.78 19.71
N LEU A 80 3.77 -9.02 18.53
CA LEU A 80 3.08 -9.27 17.25
C LEU A 80 3.46 -10.65 16.71
#